data_AF-A0ABC8M4E4-F1
#
_entry.id   AF-A0ABC8M4E4-F1
#
_cell.length_a   1.000
_cell.length_b   1.000
_cell.length_c   1.000
_cell.angle_alpha   90.00
_cell.angle_beta   90.00
_cell.angle_gamma   90.00
#
_symmetry.space_group_name_H-M   'P 1'
#
loop_
_entity.id
_entity.type
_entity.pdbx_description
1 polymer ?
#
loop_
_entity_poly.entity_id
_entity_poly.type
_entity_poly.pdbx_seq_one_letter_code
_entity_poly.pdbx_strand_id
1 'polypeptide(L)'
;METKQSKSIPLLTPYKMGPFNFSHRVILAPMTRQRAYGYIAQPHAKLYYTQRTTPGGFLISEACSVSDTTKDTTKGYPAIPGLWTREQVEAWKPIVDAVHAKGGIFFSQIWHGGRVFHSLDQTNGEAPVSSTDKPLTCNNMYGGQFTPPRRLKTDEIPAIVNDFKIAARNAMEAGKPSLFPPLDA
;
A
#
# COMPACT_ATOMS: atom_id res chain seq x y z
N MET A 1 30.15 -32.35 23.40
CA MET A 1 29.60 -32.26 22.03
C MET A 1 29.73 -30.82 21.57
N GLU A 2 30.70 -30.51 20.73
CA GLU A 2 30.83 -29.18 20.14
C GLU A 2 29.69 -28.98 19.12
N THR A 3 28.82 -28.02 19.40
CA THR A 3 27.83 -27.55 18.44
C THR A 3 28.57 -26.83 17.31
N LYS A 4 28.71 -27.50 16.16
CA LYS A 4 29.17 -26.86 14.92
C LYS A 4 28.33 -25.60 14.68
N GLN A 5 28.96 -24.44 14.83
CA GLN A 5 28.36 -23.15 14.57
C GLN A 5 27.95 -23.13 13.08
N SER A 6 26.64 -23.17 12.82
CA SER A 6 26.10 -23.15 11.47
C SER A 6 26.60 -21.89 10.75
N LYS A 7 27.23 -22.05 9.58
CA LYS A 7 27.61 -20.92 8.72
C LYS A 7 26.36 -20.09 8.43
N SER A 8 26.37 -18.82 8.82
CA SER A 8 25.28 -17.89 8.56
C SER A 8 25.01 -17.81 7.05
N ILE A 9 23.78 -18.11 6.63
CA ILE A 9 23.37 -17.97 5.24
C ILE A 9 23.19 -16.48 4.91
N PRO A 10 23.63 -15.99 3.74
CA PRO A 10 23.59 -14.55 3.41
C PRO A 10 22.21 -13.90 3.60
N LEU A 11 21.12 -14.63 3.34
CA LEU A 11 19.74 -14.16 3.52
C LEU A 11 19.36 -13.85 4.98
N LEU A 12 20.00 -14.50 5.95
CA LEU A 12 19.75 -14.30 7.39
C LEU A 12 20.77 -13.35 8.04
N THR A 13 21.57 -12.65 7.25
CA THR A 13 22.49 -11.63 7.77
C THR A 13 21.77 -10.30 7.98
N PRO A 14 22.14 -9.53 9.02
CA PRO A 14 21.61 -8.18 9.23
C PRO A 14 21.90 -7.22 8.07
N TYR A 15 21.09 -6.17 7.96
CA TYR A 15 21.26 -5.11 6.97
C TYR A 15 20.79 -3.76 7.51
N LYS A 16 21.57 -2.71 7.29
CA LYS A 16 21.20 -1.33 7.62
C LYS A 16 20.73 -0.60 6.37
N MET A 17 19.52 -0.04 6.41
CA MET A 17 18.94 0.74 5.33
C MET A 17 18.49 2.10 5.87
N GLY A 18 19.31 3.13 5.63
CA GLY A 18 19.08 4.46 6.21
C GLY A 18 18.99 4.37 7.75
N PRO A 19 17.87 4.81 8.38
CA PRO A 19 17.69 4.75 9.83
C PRO A 19 17.25 3.36 10.34
N PHE A 20 16.90 2.42 9.45
CA PHE A 20 16.34 1.12 9.83
C PHE A 20 17.43 0.04 9.92
N ASN A 21 17.36 -0.79 10.97
CA ASN A 21 18.19 -1.96 11.13
C ASN A 21 17.34 -3.22 10.98
N PHE A 22 17.68 -4.06 10.01
CA PHE A 22 17.00 -5.32 9.75
C PHE A 22 17.83 -6.50 10.26
N SER A 23 17.16 -7.52 10.79
CA SER A 23 17.80 -8.75 11.27
C SER A 23 18.09 -9.75 10.15
N HIS A 24 17.43 -9.62 9.01
CA HIS A 24 17.60 -10.48 7.83
C HIS A 24 17.20 -9.75 6.54
N ARG A 25 17.49 -10.38 5.40
CA ARG A 25 17.24 -9.83 4.05
C ARG A 25 16.01 -10.43 3.34
N VAL A 26 15.24 -11.26 4.04
CA VAL A 26 13.94 -11.75 3.57
C VAL A 26 12.89 -10.66 3.78
N ILE A 27 12.17 -10.28 2.72
CA ILE A 27 11.21 -9.17 2.72
C ILE A 27 9.84 -9.71 2.31
N LEU A 28 8.78 -9.26 2.97
CA LEU A 28 7.42 -9.45 2.46
C LEU A 28 7.15 -8.45 1.34
N ALA A 29 7.12 -8.93 0.10
CA ALA A 29 6.77 -8.13 -1.06
C ALA A 29 5.33 -7.59 -0.97
N PRO A 30 5.03 -6.45 -1.61
CA PRO A 30 3.67 -5.93 -1.70
C PRO A 30 2.78 -6.89 -2.50
N MET A 31 1.65 -7.30 -1.93
CA MET A 31 0.74 -8.26 -2.55
C MET A 31 -0.71 -7.85 -2.38
N THR A 32 -1.32 -7.27 -3.42
CA THR A 32 -2.76 -6.98 -3.45
C THR A 32 -3.59 -8.23 -3.18
N ARG A 33 -4.43 -8.21 -2.13
CA ARG A 33 -5.23 -9.37 -1.72
C ARG A 33 -6.73 -9.24 -1.96
N GLN A 34 -7.21 -8.04 -2.31
CA GLN A 34 -8.62 -7.75 -2.56
C GLN A 34 -9.52 -8.15 -1.38
N ARG A 35 -9.15 -7.75 -0.17
CA ARG A 35 -9.86 -8.08 1.08
C ARG A 35 -10.15 -6.87 1.98
N ALA A 36 -9.98 -5.66 1.48
CA ALA A 36 -10.31 -4.42 2.18
C ALA A 36 -11.67 -3.89 1.72
N TYR A 37 -12.76 -4.44 2.27
CA TYR A 37 -14.13 -4.07 1.88
C TYR A 37 -14.38 -2.57 2.12
N GLY A 38 -15.04 -1.90 1.16
CA GLY A 38 -15.25 -0.45 1.22
C GLY A 38 -13.97 0.37 1.21
N TYR A 39 -12.85 -0.22 0.78
CA TYR A 39 -11.50 0.38 0.83
C TYR A 39 -10.95 0.56 2.25
N ILE A 40 -11.58 -0.11 3.23
CA ILE A 40 -11.18 -0.08 4.63
C ILE A 40 -10.39 -1.35 4.97
N ALA A 41 -9.23 -1.19 5.58
CA ALA A 41 -8.43 -2.31 6.06
C ALA A 41 -9.22 -3.11 7.12
N GLN A 42 -9.17 -4.43 7.04
CA GLN A 42 -10.07 -5.30 7.82
C GLN A 42 -9.33 -6.00 8.97
N PRO A 43 -10.04 -6.47 10.02
CA PRO A 43 -9.43 -7.17 11.15
C PRO A 43 -8.58 -8.39 10.76
N HIS A 44 -8.95 -9.13 9.71
CA HIS A 44 -8.14 -10.27 9.24
C HIS A 44 -6.78 -9.86 8.66
N ALA A 45 -6.62 -8.62 8.20
CA ALA A 45 -5.32 -8.11 7.73
C ALA A 45 -4.33 -7.99 8.91
N LYS A 46 -4.80 -7.63 10.11
CA LYS A 46 -3.99 -7.67 11.34
C LYS A 46 -3.38 -9.05 11.55
N LEU A 47 -4.20 -10.10 11.52
CA LEU A 47 -3.71 -11.48 11.64
C LEU A 47 -2.73 -11.82 10.51
N TYR A 48 -3.07 -11.48 9.27
CA TYR A 48 -2.25 -11.77 8.09
C TYR A 48 -0.83 -11.20 8.17
N TYR A 49 -0.67 -9.93 8.53
CA TYR A 49 0.64 -9.27 8.65
C TYR A 49 1.37 -9.73 9.93
N THR A 50 0.65 -9.91 11.05
CA THR A 50 1.23 -10.42 12.30
C THR A 50 1.88 -11.79 12.12
N GLN A 51 1.22 -12.70 11.40
CA GLN A 51 1.75 -14.04 11.09
C GLN A 51 3.08 -13.98 10.32
N ARG A 52 3.27 -12.96 9.48
CA ARG A 52 4.46 -12.79 8.62
C ARG A 52 5.54 -11.93 9.25
N THR A 53 5.29 -11.39 10.44
CA THR A 53 6.25 -10.52 11.11
C THR A 53 7.25 -11.32 11.92
N THR A 54 8.52 -10.96 11.75
CA THR A 54 9.69 -11.41 12.51
C THR A 54 10.40 -10.19 13.12
N PRO A 55 11.11 -10.34 14.26
CA PRO A 55 11.89 -9.25 14.84
C PRO A 55 12.96 -8.71 13.89
N GLY A 56 12.91 -7.41 13.57
CA GLY A 56 13.75 -6.75 12.57
C GLY A 56 13.48 -7.20 11.13
N GLY A 57 12.33 -7.81 10.85
CA GLY A 57 11.89 -8.16 9.50
C GLY A 57 11.26 -6.97 8.78
N PHE A 58 11.46 -6.89 7.46
CA PHE A 58 10.87 -5.85 6.63
C PHE A 58 9.61 -6.35 5.91
N LEU A 59 8.51 -5.61 6.07
CA LEU A 59 7.24 -5.87 5.41
C LEU A 59 6.83 -4.66 4.58
N ILE A 60 6.25 -4.93 3.40
CA ILE A 60 5.60 -3.93 2.55
C ILE A 60 4.13 -4.32 2.46
N SER A 61 3.24 -3.35 2.69
CA SER A 61 1.79 -3.58 2.59
C SER A 61 1.39 -3.96 1.17
N GLU A 62 0.18 -4.49 1.02
CA GLU A 62 -0.53 -4.44 -0.25
C GLU A 62 -0.67 -2.98 -0.76
N ALA A 63 -0.94 -2.83 -2.05
CA ALA A 63 -1.13 -1.52 -2.66
C ALA A 63 -2.25 -0.77 -1.93
N CYS A 64 -1.97 0.46 -1.50
CA CYS A 64 -2.91 1.35 -0.84
C CYS A 64 -3.24 2.51 -1.76
N SER A 65 -4.49 2.62 -2.17
CA SER A 65 -4.95 3.70 -3.05
C SER A 65 -4.81 5.07 -2.36
N VAL A 66 -4.37 6.08 -3.11
CA VAL A 66 -3.99 7.42 -2.58
C VAL A 66 -5.12 8.44 -2.55
N SER A 67 -6.23 8.20 -3.24
CA SER A 67 -7.27 9.21 -3.41
C SER A 67 -8.63 8.63 -3.75
N ASP A 68 -9.68 9.43 -3.54
CA ASP A 68 -11.04 9.07 -3.96
C ASP A 68 -11.19 9.02 -5.48
N THR A 69 -10.43 9.84 -6.22
CA THR A 69 -10.30 9.74 -7.69
C THR A 69 -9.71 8.39 -8.13
N THR A 70 -9.19 7.60 -7.18
CA THR A 70 -8.80 6.19 -7.39
C THR A 70 -9.74 5.16 -6.75
N LYS A 71 -10.81 5.52 -6.02
CA LYS A 71 -11.95 4.60 -5.72
C LYS A 71 -12.57 3.99 -6.98
N ASP A 72 -12.37 4.72 -8.06
CA ASP A 72 -12.80 4.47 -9.41
C ASP A 72 -11.87 3.51 -10.14
N THR A 73 -10.63 3.44 -9.69
CA THR A 73 -9.65 2.45 -10.10
C THR A 73 -9.72 1.17 -9.25
N THR A 74 -10.59 1.10 -8.27
CA THR A 74 -10.74 -0.09 -7.42
C THR A 74 -11.97 -0.92 -7.75
N LYS A 75 -12.78 -0.59 -8.76
CA LYS A 75 -13.71 -1.59 -9.35
C LYS A 75 -12.98 -2.61 -10.22
N GLY A 76 -11.92 -2.18 -10.93
CA GLY A 76 -11.02 -3.08 -11.67
C GLY A 76 -10.15 -3.95 -10.74
N TYR A 77 -9.97 -3.53 -9.49
CA TYR A 77 -9.38 -4.33 -8.41
C TYR A 77 -10.21 -4.16 -7.13
N PRO A 78 -11.30 -4.93 -6.95
CA PRO A 78 -12.20 -4.77 -5.81
C PRO A 78 -11.45 -4.90 -4.48
N ALA A 79 -11.92 -4.17 -3.47
CA ALA A 79 -11.46 -4.31 -2.09
C ALA A 79 -9.94 -4.13 -1.89
N ILE A 80 -9.34 -3.15 -2.59
CA ILE A 80 -8.00 -2.61 -2.28
C ILE A 80 -8.11 -1.59 -1.13
N PRO A 81 -7.24 -1.60 -0.11
CA PRO A 81 -7.31 -0.62 0.96
C PRO A 81 -6.93 0.79 0.50
N GLY A 82 -7.45 1.81 1.18
CA GLY A 82 -7.11 3.21 0.97
C GLY A 82 -6.25 3.83 2.06
N LEU A 83 -5.73 5.02 1.77
CA LEU A 83 -5.00 5.90 2.71
C LEU A 83 -5.32 7.40 2.50
N TRP A 84 -6.54 7.75 2.05
CA TRP A 84 -6.94 9.16 1.84
C TRP A 84 -7.96 9.68 2.85
N THR A 85 -8.69 8.80 3.54
CA THR A 85 -9.67 9.20 4.58
C THR A 85 -9.16 8.92 5.98
N ARG A 86 -9.75 9.61 6.96
CA ARG A 86 -9.46 9.36 8.38
C ARG A 86 -9.83 7.94 8.81
N GLU A 87 -10.99 7.46 8.37
CA GLU A 87 -11.47 6.11 8.69
C GLU A 87 -10.48 5.03 8.23
N GLN A 88 -9.90 5.19 7.05
CA GLN A 88 -8.88 4.29 6.52
C GLN A 88 -7.60 4.31 7.38
N VAL A 89 -7.16 5.49 7.81
CA VAL A 89 -6.01 5.64 8.72
C VAL A 89 -6.24 4.90 10.04
N GLU A 90 -7.41 5.11 10.67
CA GLU A 90 -7.77 4.42 11.92
C GLU A 90 -7.84 2.91 11.75
N ALA A 91 -8.32 2.42 10.61
CA ALA A 91 -8.36 0.99 10.30
C ALA A 91 -6.97 0.36 10.12
N TRP A 92 -5.97 1.14 9.67
CA TRP A 92 -4.59 0.68 9.52
C TRP A 92 -3.83 0.60 10.85
N LYS A 93 -4.07 1.51 11.79
CA LYS A 93 -3.39 1.56 13.10
C LYS A 93 -3.28 0.20 13.81
N PRO A 94 -4.37 -0.56 14.05
CA PRO A 94 -4.27 -1.83 14.76
C PRO A 94 -3.48 -2.91 14.01
N ILE A 95 -3.31 -2.78 12.69
CA ILE A 95 -2.49 -3.65 11.86
C ILE A 95 -1.02 -3.29 12.03
N VAL A 96 -0.70 -1.99 11.93
CA VAL A 96 0.68 -1.49 12.09
C VAL A 96 1.18 -1.75 13.52
N ASP A 97 0.36 -1.46 14.53
CA ASP A 97 0.67 -1.76 15.94
C ASP A 97 1.00 -3.24 16.15
N ALA A 98 0.28 -4.15 15.48
CA ALA A 98 0.54 -5.59 15.61
C ALA A 98 1.86 -6.04 14.96
N VAL A 99 2.27 -5.39 13.87
CA VAL A 99 3.58 -5.60 13.25
C VAL A 99 4.69 -5.05 14.15
N HIS A 100 4.52 -3.83 14.66
CA HIS A 100 5.48 -3.20 15.56
C HIS A 100 5.63 -3.96 16.89
N ALA A 101 4.54 -4.50 17.45
CA ALA A 101 4.57 -5.32 18.66
C ALA A 101 5.43 -6.59 18.52
N LYS A 102 5.64 -7.08 17.28
CA LYS A 102 6.55 -8.20 16.97
C LYS A 102 7.94 -7.75 16.52
N GLY A 103 8.24 -6.45 16.61
CA GLY A 103 9.51 -5.87 16.19
C GLY A 103 9.69 -5.78 14.67
N GLY A 104 8.61 -5.89 13.89
CA GLY A 104 8.66 -5.71 12.44
C GLY A 104 8.78 -4.24 12.04
N ILE A 105 9.33 -4.00 10.85
CA ILE A 105 9.37 -2.69 10.21
C ILE A 105 8.40 -2.75 9.02
N PHE A 106 7.47 -1.81 8.95
CA PHE A 106 6.35 -1.89 8.02
C PHE A 106 6.22 -0.63 7.16
N PHE A 107 6.24 -0.79 5.84
CA PHE A 107 6.08 0.30 4.88
C PHE A 107 4.75 0.15 4.13
N SER A 108 4.05 1.27 3.93
CA SER A 108 2.85 1.30 3.08
C SER A 108 3.23 1.55 1.62
N GLN A 109 2.76 0.68 0.72
CA GLN A 109 2.86 0.91 -0.73
C GLN A 109 1.73 1.84 -1.19
N ILE A 110 1.97 3.15 -1.24
CA ILE A 110 1.01 4.10 -1.80
C ILE A 110 0.93 3.98 -3.33
N TRP A 111 -0.28 3.92 -3.89
CA TRP A 111 -0.53 3.49 -5.25
C TRP A 111 -1.62 4.31 -5.96
N HIS A 112 -1.39 4.59 -7.25
CA HIS A 112 -2.36 5.16 -8.18
C HIS A 112 -2.32 4.33 -9.47
N GLY A 113 -3.46 3.78 -9.88
CA GLY A 113 -3.47 2.80 -10.97
C GLY A 113 -3.39 3.41 -12.39
N GLY A 114 -3.68 4.70 -12.56
CA GLY A 114 -3.50 5.40 -13.84
C GLY A 114 -4.39 4.82 -14.95
N ARG A 115 -3.80 4.43 -16.09
CA ARG A 115 -4.54 3.93 -17.27
C ARG A 115 -4.98 2.46 -17.24
N VAL A 116 -4.76 1.74 -16.14
CA VAL A 116 -5.03 0.28 -16.04
C VAL A 116 -6.49 0.01 -15.65
N PHE A 117 -7.45 0.76 -16.22
CA PHE A 117 -8.89 0.69 -15.87
C PHE A 117 -9.80 0.83 -17.08
N HIS A 118 -11.04 0.39 -16.89
CA HIS A 118 -12.15 0.67 -17.79
C HIS A 118 -12.98 1.85 -17.24
N SER A 119 -13.66 2.61 -18.10
CA SER A 119 -14.49 3.75 -17.68
C SER A 119 -15.63 3.34 -16.76
N LEU A 120 -16.18 2.13 -16.95
CA LEU A 120 -17.18 1.56 -16.04
C LEU A 120 -16.64 1.35 -14.61
N ASP A 121 -15.32 1.26 -14.47
CA ASP A 121 -14.70 1.21 -13.16
C ASP A 121 -14.82 2.57 -12.46
N GLN A 122 -14.80 3.67 -13.24
CA GLN A 122 -14.79 5.04 -12.72
C GLN A 122 -16.17 5.55 -12.28
N THR A 123 -16.18 6.53 -11.39
CA THR A 123 -17.38 7.28 -11.00
C THR A 123 -17.78 8.13 -12.20
N ASN A 124 -19.08 8.17 -12.48
CA ASN A 124 -19.67 8.84 -13.64
C ASN A 124 -19.24 8.32 -15.03
N GLY A 125 -18.50 7.20 -15.09
CA GLY A 125 -18.06 6.64 -16.38
C GLY A 125 -16.94 7.44 -17.06
N GLU A 126 -16.17 8.21 -16.29
CA GLU A 126 -15.06 9.00 -16.84
C GLU A 126 -13.92 8.10 -17.38
N ALA A 127 -13.11 8.65 -18.27
CA ALA A 127 -11.92 7.94 -18.76
C ALA A 127 -10.81 7.98 -17.70
N PRO A 128 -10.06 6.88 -17.48
CA PRO A 128 -8.94 6.87 -16.55
C PRO A 128 -7.87 7.88 -16.95
N VAL A 129 -7.13 8.43 -16.00
CA VAL A 129 -6.10 9.44 -16.29
C VAL A 129 -4.71 8.83 -16.53
N SER A 130 -3.91 9.48 -17.38
CA SER A 130 -2.54 9.05 -17.66
C SER A 130 -1.66 10.19 -18.19
N SER A 131 -0.38 9.89 -18.42
CA SER A 131 0.56 10.77 -19.13
C SER A 131 0.32 10.84 -20.64
N THR A 132 -0.54 9.97 -21.16
CA THR A 132 -0.85 9.82 -22.59
C THR A 132 -2.33 9.48 -22.77
N ASP A 133 -2.79 9.54 -24.01
CA ASP A 133 -4.10 9.11 -24.52
C ASP A 133 -4.05 7.69 -25.13
N LYS A 134 -2.87 7.06 -25.15
CA LYS A 134 -2.68 5.72 -25.72
C LYS A 134 -3.26 4.63 -24.81
N PRO A 135 -4.21 3.79 -25.29
CA PRO A 135 -4.76 2.69 -24.53
C PRO A 135 -3.72 1.58 -24.30
N LEU A 136 -4.04 0.68 -23.36
CA LEU A 136 -3.37 -0.60 -23.26
C LEU A 136 -3.93 -1.54 -24.34
N THR A 137 -3.06 -2.32 -24.98
CA THR A 137 -3.44 -3.24 -26.07
C THR A 137 -3.75 -4.65 -25.57
N CYS A 138 -3.45 -4.95 -24.31
CA CYS A 138 -3.80 -6.22 -23.69
C CYS A 138 -5.20 -6.17 -23.08
N ASN A 139 -5.78 -7.35 -22.86
CA ASN A 139 -6.99 -7.47 -22.06
C ASN A 139 -6.65 -7.37 -20.56
N ASN A 140 -7.61 -6.92 -19.77
CA ASN A 140 -7.55 -6.98 -18.32
C ASN A 140 -7.61 -8.44 -17.84
N MET A 141 -7.43 -8.65 -16.52
CA MET A 141 -7.42 -10.00 -15.94
C MET A 141 -8.74 -10.78 -16.07
N TYR A 142 -9.82 -10.09 -16.44
CA TYR A 142 -11.16 -10.65 -16.65
C TYR A 142 -11.53 -10.72 -18.13
N GLY A 143 -10.59 -10.49 -19.05
CA GLY A 143 -10.81 -10.53 -20.49
C GLY A 143 -11.46 -9.27 -21.09
N GLY A 144 -11.74 -8.24 -20.28
CA GLY A 144 -12.26 -6.95 -20.74
C GLY A 144 -11.17 -6.05 -21.32
N GLN A 145 -11.56 -5.10 -22.17
CA GLN A 145 -10.64 -4.10 -22.72
C GLN A 145 -10.42 -2.95 -21.72
N PHE A 146 -9.30 -2.26 -21.84
CA PHE A 146 -9.05 -1.01 -21.11
C PHE A 146 -9.59 0.18 -21.89
N THR A 147 -10.14 1.17 -21.20
CA THR A 147 -10.59 2.41 -21.85
C THR A 147 -9.39 3.28 -22.21
N PRO A 148 -9.34 3.90 -23.41
CA PRO A 148 -8.34 4.90 -23.73
C PRO A 148 -8.30 5.99 -22.63
N PRO A 149 -7.13 6.24 -22.03
CA PRO A 149 -7.05 7.18 -20.93
C PRO A 149 -7.18 8.63 -21.42
N ARG A 150 -7.59 9.51 -20.52
CA ARG A 150 -7.44 10.95 -20.70
C ARG A 150 -6.03 11.36 -20.32
N ARG A 151 -5.36 12.08 -21.20
CA ARG A 151 -4.07 12.71 -20.89
C ARG A 151 -4.29 13.82 -19.85
N LEU A 152 -3.55 13.75 -18.74
CA LEU A 152 -3.49 14.84 -17.77
C LEU A 152 -2.91 16.09 -18.43
N LYS A 153 -3.55 17.23 -18.17
CA LYS A 153 -2.99 18.55 -18.43
C LYS A 153 -1.90 18.85 -17.41
N THR A 154 -0.98 19.73 -17.77
CA THR A 154 0.15 20.10 -16.90
C THR A 154 -0.29 20.69 -15.55
N ASP A 155 -1.41 21.43 -15.55
CA ASP A 155 -2.00 22.04 -14.35
C ASP A 155 -2.73 21.05 -13.43
N GLU A 156 -3.06 19.84 -13.91
CA GLU A 156 -3.67 18.78 -13.10
C GLU A 156 -2.63 17.92 -12.35
N ILE A 157 -1.39 17.84 -12.85
CA ILE A 157 -0.32 17.02 -12.24
C ILE A 157 -0.05 17.37 -10.77
N PRO A 158 0.01 18.66 -10.36
CA PRO A 158 0.21 19.02 -8.96
C PRO A 158 -0.84 18.42 -8.01
N ALA A 159 -2.09 18.25 -8.44
CA ALA A 159 -3.13 17.64 -7.63
C ALA A 159 -2.83 16.16 -7.36
N ILE A 160 -2.40 15.40 -8.38
CA ILE A 160 -2.00 14.00 -8.21
C ILE A 160 -0.79 13.90 -7.28
N VAL A 161 0.20 14.78 -7.41
CA VAL A 161 1.35 14.82 -6.48
C VAL A 161 0.89 15.08 -5.05
N ASN A 162 -0.11 15.96 -4.87
CA ASN A 162 -0.68 16.25 -3.56
C ASN A 162 -1.41 15.05 -2.96
N ASP A 163 -2.09 14.22 -3.76
CA ASP A 163 -2.72 12.98 -3.29
C ASP A 163 -1.68 12.01 -2.70
N PHE A 164 -0.56 11.79 -3.40
CA PHE A 164 0.55 10.98 -2.87
C PHE A 164 1.12 11.57 -1.58
N LYS A 165 1.25 12.90 -1.49
CA LYS A 165 1.73 13.60 -0.29
C LYS A 165 0.79 13.39 0.90
N ILE A 166 -0.52 13.50 0.69
CA ILE A 166 -1.53 13.28 1.72
C ILE A 166 -1.50 11.81 2.17
N ALA A 167 -1.50 10.86 1.23
CA ALA A 167 -1.44 9.44 1.55
C ALA A 167 -0.18 9.05 2.33
N ALA A 168 0.97 9.64 2.01
CA ALA A 168 2.21 9.44 2.76
C ALA A 168 2.11 9.98 4.21
N ARG A 169 1.51 11.16 4.41
CA ARG A 169 1.25 11.71 5.75
C ARG A 169 0.31 10.81 6.56
N ASN A 170 -0.76 10.35 5.93
CA ASN A 170 -1.73 9.43 6.51
C ASN A 170 -1.10 8.08 6.88
N ALA A 171 -0.21 7.54 6.05
CA ALA A 171 0.56 6.33 6.36
C ALA A 171 1.45 6.51 7.60
N MET A 172 2.16 7.64 7.69
CA MET A 172 2.96 7.96 8.87
C MET A 172 2.09 8.10 10.12
N GLU A 173 0.91 8.70 10.00
CA GLU A 173 -0.03 8.82 11.10
C GLU A 173 -0.57 7.46 11.57
N ALA A 174 -0.88 6.55 10.64
CA ALA A 174 -1.28 5.18 10.97
C ALA A 174 -0.16 4.40 11.70
N GLY A 175 1.10 4.78 11.49
CA GLY A 175 2.26 4.17 12.14
C GLY A 175 2.74 4.87 13.42
N LYS A 176 2.12 5.98 13.83
CA LYS A 176 2.42 6.60 15.12
C LYS A 176 1.93 5.67 16.23
N PRO A 177 2.76 5.34 17.24
CA PRO A 177 2.31 4.53 18.36
C PRO A 177 1.11 5.18 19.04
N SER A 178 0.06 4.39 19.30
CA SER A 178 -1.17 4.80 19.99
C SER A 178 -0.96 5.36 21.41
N LEU A 179 0.29 5.35 21.92
CA LEU A 179 0.73 5.83 23.23
C LEU A 179 1.11 7.31 23.28
N PHE A 180 1.10 8.02 22.15
CA PHE A 180 1.31 9.47 22.13
C PHE A 180 -0.03 10.17 21.86
N PRO A 181 -0.47 11.11 22.73
CA PRO A 181 -1.57 11.99 22.37
C PRO A 181 -1.21 12.75 21.08
N PRO A 182 -2.21 13.21 20.30
CA PRO A 182 -1.93 13.97 19.09
C PRO A 182 -0.97 15.12 19.41
N LEU A 183 0.15 15.15 18.68
CA LEU A 183 0.93 16.37 18.54
C LEU A 183 -0.05 17.36 17.90
N ASP A 184 -0.40 18.40 18.65
CA ASP A 184 -1.32 19.50 18.35
C ASP A 184 -2.55 19.50 19.28
N ALA A 185 -2.30 19.96 20.52
CA ALA A 185 -3.27 20.67 21.37
C ALA A 185 -2.70 22.06 21.65
#